data_AF-A0A848TM51-F1
#
_entry.id   AF-A0A848TM51-F1
#
_cell.length_a   1.000
_cell.length_b   1.000
_cell.length_c   1.000
_cell.angle_alpha   90.00
_cell.angle_beta   90.00
_cell.angle_gamma   90.00
#
_symmetry.space_group_name_H-M   'P 1'
#
loop_
_entity.id
_entity.type
_entity.pdbx_description
1 polymer ?
#
loop_
_entity_poly.entity_id
_entity_poly.type
_entity_poly.pdbx_seq_one_letter_code
_entity_poly.pdbx_strand_id
1 'polypeptide(L)'
;MRRNDPFSAPAAALARDGGDLPKSAPKWNVLLHPTKETGVPLGGIGTGGIMQSSSGGFSRWTIKAGGVKHFTLPAAGFLLRAARDGRAPAARALQAATETGEMTAFDYAAAESWQGLFPKAWHRHAALDGVRAECLSFSTMIPGDLATSSLPVALFRWRLTNEGDTAVDAALAFTFPNLNGWFRSFGEDQPRRTATGGYNAGFENRRRVRRGA
;
A
#
# COMPACT_ATOMS: atom_id res chain seq x y z
N MET A 1 -3.00 -21.31 -20.47
CA MET A 1 -2.20 -20.74 -19.35
C MET A 1 -0.77 -20.54 -19.84
N ARG A 2 -0.26 -19.30 -19.90
CA ARG A 2 1.14 -19.09 -20.29
C ARG A 2 2.01 -19.55 -19.13
N ARG A 3 2.89 -20.52 -19.37
CA ARG A 3 3.69 -21.24 -18.35
C ARG A 3 4.55 -20.34 -17.44
N ASN A 4 4.72 -19.06 -17.78
CA ASN A 4 5.56 -18.07 -17.08
C ASN A 4 4.87 -16.69 -16.92
N ASP A 5 3.55 -16.62 -16.79
CA ASP A 5 2.90 -15.32 -16.54
C ASP A 5 3.22 -14.83 -15.12
N PRO A 6 3.96 -13.71 -14.94
CA PRO A 6 4.31 -13.21 -13.61
C PRO A 6 3.09 -12.78 -12.77
N PHE A 7 1.93 -12.56 -13.40
CA PHE A 7 0.69 -12.20 -12.72
C PHE A 7 -0.16 -13.41 -12.31
N SER A 8 0.27 -14.63 -12.65
CA SER A 8 -0.38 -15.85 -12.17
C SER A 8 0.35 -16.33 -10.90
N ALA A 9 -0.32 -16.28 -9.76
CA ALA A 9 0.23 -16.85 -8.53
C ALA A 9 0.33 -18.38 -8.62
N PRO A 10 1.32 -19.00 -7.95
CA PRO A 10 1.39 -20.46 -7.84
C PRO A 10 0.24 -20.99 -6.97
N ALA A 11 -0.17 -22.25 -7.20
CA ALA A 11 -1.26 -22.89 -6.46
C ALA A 11 -1.02 -22.98 -4.93
N ALA A 12 0.23 -22.88 -4.49
CA ALA A 12 0.61 -22.85 -3.07
C ALA A 12 0.42 -21.47 -2.40
N ALA A 13 0.09 -20.43 -3.15
CA ALA A 13 -0.16 -19.10 -2.57
C ALA A 13 -1.44 -19.12 -1.72
N LEU A 14 -1.41 -18.44 -0.58
CA LEU A 14 -2.61 -18.16 0.19
C LEU A 14 -3.54 -17.30 -0.66
N ALA A 15 -4.81 -17.68 -0.80
CA ALA A 15 -5.77 -16.98 -1.64
C ALA A 15 -6.93 -16.41 -0.83
N ARG A 16 -7.49 -15.30 -1.33
CA ARG A 16 -8.73 -14.66 -0.91
C ARG A 16 -9.51 -14.27 -2.15
N ASP A 17 -10.68 -14.86 -2.34
CA ASP A 17 -11.60 -14.56 -3.44
C ASP A 17 -12.82 -13.82 -2.90
N GLY A 18 -12.68 -12.50 -2.69
CA GLY A 18 -13.68 -11.68 -2.00
C GLY A 18 -13.61 -11.75 -0.46
N GLY A 19 -14.32 -10.83 0.21
CA GLY A 19 -14.36 -10.74 1.68
C GLY A 19 -13.02 -10.36 2.31
N ASP A 20 -12.89 -10.56 3.62
CA ASP A 20 -11.65 -10.33 4.39
C ASP A 20 -10.87 -11.66 4.56
N LEU A 21 -9.55 -11.56 4.75
CA LEU A 21 -8.78 -12.68 5.29
C LEU A 21 -9.27 -13.02 6.72
N PRO A 22 -9.12 -14.29 7.17
CA PRO A 22 -9.44 -14.65 8.54
C PRO A 22 -8.72 -13.72 9.53
N LYS A 23 -9.47 -13.19 10.50
CA LYS A 23 -8.92 -12.34 11.56
C LYS A 23 -7.79 -13.11 12.26
N SER A 24 -6.61 -12.50 12.34
CA SER A 24 -5.48 -13.16 13.01
C SER A 24 -5.81 -13.38 14.49
N ALA A 25 -5.62 -14.59 15.02
CA ALA A 25 -5.67 -14.81 16.46
C ALA A 25 -4.29 -14.50 17.08
N PRO A 26 -4.21 -13.60 18.08
CA PRO A 26 -2.93 -13.34 18.73
C PRO A 26 -2.53 -14.57 19.55
N LYS A 27 -1.23 -14.86 19.57
CA LYS A 27 -0.71 -15.94 20.43
C LYS A 27 -0.88 -15.59 21.90
N TRP A 28 -0.71 -14.31 22.26
CA TRP A 28 -0.98 -13.75 23.59
C TRP A 28 -1.79 -12.46 23.46
N ASN A 29 -2.99 -12.45 24.04
CA ASN A 29 -3.95 -11.33 23.96
C ASN A 29 -3.42 -9.98 24.51
N VAL A 30 -2.34 -10.02 25.30
CA VAL A 30 -1.77 -8.83 25.97
C VAL A 30 -0.74 -8.10 25.10
N LEU A 31 -0.19 -8.75 24.06
CA LEU A 31 0.96 -8.23 23.32
C LEU A 31 0.64 -7.76 21.90
N LEU A 32 -0.36 -8.37 21.25
CA LEU A 32 -0.71 -8.06 19.85
C LEU A 32 -2.22 -8.05 19.67
N HIS A 33 -2.75 -6.98 19.10
CA HIS A 33 -4.16 -6.94 18.73
C HIS A 33 -4.40 -7.75 17.46
N PRO A 34 -5.54 -8.47 17.38
CA PRO A 34 -5.89 -9.17 16.17
C PRO A 34 -6.13 -8.19 15.00
N THR A 35 -5.55 -8.50 13.84
CA THR A 35 -5.60 -7.66 12.64
C THR A 35 -6.52 -8.28 11.59
N LYS A 36 -7.33 -7.45 10.93
CA LYS A 36 -8.20 -7.84 9.82
C LYS A 36 -7.54 -7.58 8.47
N GLU A 37 -6.89 -6.43 8.34
CA GLU A 37 -6.26 -6.01 7.09
C GLU A 37 -4.80 -6.47 7.02
N THR A 38 -4.61 -7.72 6.65
CA THR A 38 -3.28 -8.34 6.52
C THR A 38 -2.91 -8.63 5.07
N GLY A 39 -1.63 -8.87 4.82
CA GLY A 39 -1.08 -9.14 3.50
C GLY A 39 0.39 -9.54 3.60
N VAL A 40 1.11 -9.45 2.48
CA VAL A 40 2.55 -9.71 2.43
C VAL A 40 3.31 -8.43 2.79
N PRO A 41 4.29 -8.47 3.71
CA PRO A 41 5.09 -7.30 4.04
C PRO A 41 6.02 -6.90 2.88
N LEU A 42 6.15 -5.59 2.68
CA LEU A 42 7.00 -4.95 1.68
C LEU A 42 8.14 -4.18 2.36
N GLY A 43 9.36 -4.35 1.87
CA GLY A 43 10.59 -3.82 2.46
C GLY A 43 11.65 -4.89 2.68
N GLY A 44 12.92 -4.46 2.69
CA GLY A 44 14.07 -5.32 2.88
C GLY A 44 14.35 -5.66 4.36
N ILE A 45 15.35 -6.50 4.55
CA ILE A 45 15.88 -6.90 5.85
C ILE A 45 16.45 -5.65 6.55
N GLY A 46 15.99 -5.39 7.77
CA GLY A 46 16.51 -4.30 8.62
C GLY A 46 16.04 -2.89 8.24
N THR A 47 15.25 -2.72 7.19
CA THR A 47 14.83 -1.38 6.71
C THR A 47 13.55 -0.85 7.34
N GLY A 48 12.85 -1.71 8.09
CA GLY A 48 11.42 -1.53 8.33
C GLY A 48 10.62 -1.79 7.05
N GLY A 49 9.30 -1.74 7.14
CA GLY A 49 8.44 -2.06 6.01
C GLY A 49 7.03 -1.48 6.09
N ILE A 50 6.32 -1.66 4.99
CA ILE A 50 4.90 -1.36 4.83
C ILE A 50 4.19 -2.62 4.34
N MET A 51 2.94 -2.82 4.71
CA MET A 51 2.14 -3.94 4.23
C MET A 51 1.00 -3.39 3.39
N GLN A 52 0.89 -3.89 2.15
CA GLN A 52 -0.33 -3.74 1.38
C GLN A 52 -1.27 -4.88 1.78
N SER A 53 -2.43 -4.54 2.32
CA SER A 53 -3.46 -5.50 2.72
C SER A 53 -4.03 -6.24 1.51
N SER A 54 -4.69 -7.35 1.77
CA SER A 54 -5.44 -8.10 0.76
C SER A 54 -6.63 -7.33 0.16
N SER A 55 -7.06 -6.24 0.81
CA SER A 55 -8.07 -5.30 0.30
C SER A 55 -7.49 -4.20 -0.59
N GLY A 56 -6.15 -4.08 -0.67
CA GLY A 56 -5.43 -3.16 -1.57
C GLY A 56 -4.84 -1.92 -0.89
N GLY A 57 -5.27 -1.59 0.33
CA GLY A 57 -4.77 -0.44 1.09
C GLY A 57 -3.49 -0.74 1.86
N PHE A 58 -2.76 0.30 2.30
CA PHE A 58 -1.61 0.13 3.19
C PHE A 58 -2.05 0.17 4.64
N SER A 59 -1.93 -0.95 5.37
CA SER A 59 -2.59 -1.15 6.66
C SER A 59 -1.64 -1.35 7.85
N ARG A 60 -0.42 -1.86 7.61
CA ARG A 60 0.55 -2.17 8.65
C ARG A 60 1.91 -1.59 8.35
N TRP A 61 2.50 -0.94 9.35
CA TRP A 61 3.70 -0.13 9.22
C TRP A 61 4.71 -0.55 10.28
N THR A 62 5.88 -1.00 9.84
CA THR A 62 7.02 -1.40 10.70
C THR A 62 8.25 -0.54 10.43
N ILE A 63 8.04 0.71 10.00
CA ILE A 63 9.07 1.69 9.64
C ILE A 63 10.00 1.99 10.82
N LYS A 64 9.47 2.12 12.04
CA LYS A 64 10.28 2.21 13.24
C LYS A 64 10.65 0.79 13.68
N ALA A 65 11.95 0.47 13.70
CA ALA A 65 12.42 -0.82 14.17
C ALA A 65 11.88 -1.14 15.57
N GLY A 66 11.30 -2.34 15.73
CA GLY A 66 10.64 -2.78 16.96
C GLY A 66 9.24 -2.21 17.22
N GLY A 67 8.78 -1.25 16.40
CA GLY A 67 7.42 -0.71 16.45
C GLY A 67 6.53 -1.32 15.37
N VAL A 68 5.26 -1.52 15.69
CA VAL A 68 4.22 -1.90 14.74
C VAL A 68 3.10 -0.89 14.86
N LYS A 69 2.66 -0.31 13.73
CA LYS A 69 1.46 0.53 13.67
C LYS A 69 0.45 -0.05 12.70
N HIS A 70 -0.83 0.04 13.07
CA HIS A 70 -1.94 -0.46 12.28
C HIS A 70 -2.92 0.68 11.99
N PHE A 71 -2.92 1.16 10.75
CA PHE A 71 -3.84 2.19 10.28
C PHE A 71 -3.82 2.22 8.75
N THR A 72 -4.93 2.63 8.14
CA THR A 72 -5.03 2.93 6.71
C THR A 72 -5.11 4.42 6.46
N LEU A 73 -4.65 4.84 5.27
CA LEU A 73 -4.75 6.21 4.82
C LEU A 73 -5.37 6.22 3.42
N PRO A 74 -6.48 6.95 3.21
CA PRO A 74 -7.09 7.00 1.87
C PRO A 74 -6.14 7.64 0.83
N ALA A 75 -5.18 8.46 1.29
CA ALA A 75 -4.16 9.10 0.45
C ALA A 75 -3.02 8.16 0.03
N ALA A 76 -2.87 6.99 0.65
CA ALA A 76 -1.82 6.02 0.33
C ALA A 76 -2.43 4.88 -0.50
N GLY A 77 -2.21 4.88 -1.81
CA GLY A 77 -2.83 3.88 -2.66
C GLY A 77 -2.67 4.16 -4.15
N PHE A 78 -3.28 3.28 -4.95
CA PHE A 78 -3.30 3.40 -6.40
C PHE A 78 -4.69 3.82 -6.88
N LEU A 79 -4.72 4.62 -7.94
CA LEU A 79 -5.92 5.08 -8.62
C LEU A 79 -5.89 4.59 -10.07
N LEU A 80 -6.97 3.97 -10.53
CA LEU A 80 -7.19 3.67 -11.94
C LEU A 80 -8.14 4.70 -12.52
N ARG A 81 -7.77 5.32 -13.64
CA ARG A 81 -8.66 6.13 -14.47
C ARG A 81 -8.86 5.44 -15.81
N ALA A 82 -10.09 5.46 -16.31
CA ALA A 82 -10.44 5.04 -17.65
C ALA A 82 -11.31 6.11 -18.33
N ALA A 83 -11.05 6.39 -19.61
CA ALA A 83 -11.87 7.27 -20.44
C ALA A 83 -12.04 6.68 -21.84
N ARG A 84 -13.28 6.71 -22.32
CA ARG A 84 -13.65 6.29 -23.66
C ARG A 84 -14.32 7.45 -24.38
N ASP A 85 -14.24 7.45 -25.71
CA ASP A 85 -14.86 8.49 -26.51
C ASP A 85 -16.36 8.58 -26.25
N GLY A 86 -16.84 9.82 -26.08
CA GLY A 86 -18.25 10.11 -25.83
C GLY A 86 -18.76 9.74 -24.43
N ARG A 87 -17.89 9.32 -23.48
CA ARG A 87 -18.27 9.03 -22.08
C ARG A 87 -17.50 9.89 -21.09
N ALA A 88 -18.12 10.19 -19.96
CA ALA A 88 -17.42 10.84 -18.86
C ALA A 88 -16.31 9.92 -18.32
N PRO A 89 -15.08 10.41 -18.05
CA PRO A 89 -14.03 9.61 -17.44
C PRO A 89 -14.44 9.09 -16.07
N ALA A 90 -14.13 7.82 -15.81
CA ALA A 90 -14.26 7.22 -14.49
C ALA A 90 -12.89 7.10 -13.80
N ALA A 91 -12.88 7.22 -12.48
CA ALA A 91 -11.69 6.99 -11.66
C ALA A 91 -12.06 6.23 -10.39
N ARG A 92 -11.16 5.34 -9.94
CA ARG A 92 -11.38 4.48 -8.78
C ARG A 92 -10.09 4.26 -7.98
N ALA A 93 -10.18 4.41 -6.68
CA ALA A 93 -9.16 3.99 -5.73
C ALA A 93 -9.19 2.46 -5.58
N LEU A 94 -8.04 1.84 -5.82
CA LEU A 94 -7.83 0.39 -5.83
C LEU A 94 -7.57 -0.14 -4.42
N GLN A 95 -8.40 0.26 -3.46
CA GLN A 95 -8.36 -0.12 -2.06
C GLN A 95 -9.75 -0.02 -1.42
N ALA A 96 -9.94 -0.66 -0.26
CA ALA A 96 -11.13 -0.46 0.54
C ALA A 96 -11.25 0.98 1.03
N ALA A 97 -12.49 1.45 1.22
CA ALA A 97 -12.74 2.75 1.84
C ALA A 97 -12.23 2.77 3.29
N THR A 98 -11.69 3.90 3.72
CA THR A 98 -11.21 4.10 5.10
C THR A 98 -12.27 4.78 5.96
N GLU A 99 -12.23 4.59 7.27
CA GLU A 99 -13.18 5.17 8.23
C GLU A 99 -12.83 6.64 8.61
N THR A 100 -11.85 7.25 7.95
CA THR A 100 -11.27 8.55 8.35
C THR A 100 -12.14 9.77 8.02
N GLY A 101 -13.12 9.63 7.12
CA GLY A 101 -13.88 10.76 6.57
C GLY A 101 -13.08 11.68 5.65
N GLU A 102 -11.82 11.33 5.31
CA GLU A 102 -11.00 12.05 4.34
C GLU A 102 -11.18 11.48 2.93
N MET A 103 -10.94 12.31 1.90
CA MET A 103 -10.97 11.91 0.49
C MET A 103 -12.27 11.18 0.08
N THR A 104 -13.40 11.67 0.58
CA THR A 104 -14.75 11.13 0.34
C THR A 104 -15.23 11.27 -1.10
N ALA A 105 -14.56 12.09 -1.91
CA ALA A 105 -14.84 12.23 -3.34
C ALA A 105 -14.31 11.05 -4.19
N PHE A 106 -13.48 10.17 -3.63
CA PHE A 106 -12.97 9.01 -4.36
C PHE A 106 -13.99 7.88 -4.36
N ASP A 107 -14.16 7.23 -5.51
CA ASP A 107 -14.81 5.92 -5.59
C ASP A 107 -13.82 4.84 -5.15
N TYR A 108 -14.14 4.10 -4.10
CA TYR A 108 -13.26 3.06 -3.54
C TYR A 108 -13.77 1.67 -3.90
N ALA A 109 -12.88 0.81 -4.38
CA ALA A 109 -13.15 -0.62 -4.46
C ALA A 109 -11.95 -1.42 -3.96
N ALA A 110 -12.22 -2.28 -2.98
CA ALA A 110 -11.25 -3.27 -2.55
C ALA A 110 -10.86 -4.19 -3.72
N ALA A 111 -9.68 -4.80 -3.63
CA ALA A 111 -9.29 -5.85 -4.56
C ALA A 111 -10.38 -6.94 -4.61
N GLU A 112 -10.72 -7.40 -5.82
CA GLU A 112 -11.68 -8.49 -6.06
C GLU A 112 -11.11 -9.79 -5.50
N SER A 113 -9.86 -10.09 -5.84
CA SER A 113 -9.13 -11.21 -5.30
C SER A 113 -7.69 -10.84 -4.94
N TRP A 114 -7.13 -11.63 -4.05
CA TRP A 114 -5.77 -11.46 -3.56
C TRP A 114 -5.10 -12.80 -3.35
N GLN A 115 -3.83 -12.90 -3.70
CA GLN A 115 -3.00 -14.06 -3.41
C GLN A 115 -1.67 -13.59 -2.79
N GLY A 116 -1.14 -14.36 -1.84
CA GLY A 116 0.10 -14.06 -1.14
C GLY A 116 1.00 -15.28 -0.99
N LEU A 117 2.24 -15.14 -1.47
CA LEU A 117 3.33 -16.08 -1.21
C LEU A 117 4.62 -15.28 -1.09
N PHE A 118 5.03 -15.00 0.15
CA PHE A 118 6.20 -14.17 0.43
C PHE A 118 7.41 -14.60 -0.44
N PRO A 119 8.10 -13.66 -1.11
CA PRO A 119 8.02 -12.21 -0.94
C PRO A 119 7.04 -11.49 -1.89
N LYS A 120 6.10 -12.20 -2.51
CA LYS A 120 5.19 -11.69 -3.55
C LYS A 120 3.73 -11.70 -3.12
N ALA A 121 2.97 -10.71 -3.59
CA ALA A 121 1.53 -10.70 -3.54
C ALA A 121 0.94 -10.28 -4.89
N TRP A 122 -0.25 -10.79 -5.17
CA TRP A 122 -1.01 -10.52 -6.39
C TRP A 122 -2.37 -9.96 -6.00
N HIS A 123 -2.72 -8.81 -6.57
CA HIS A 123 -4.04 -8.20 -6.43
C HIS A 123 -4.70 -8.14 -7.80
N ARG A 124 -5.96 -8.56 -7.86
CA ARG A 124 -6.81 -8.37 -9.04
C ARG A 124 -7.94 -7.43 -8.67
N HIS A 125 -8.17 -6.43 -9.50
CA HIS A 125 -9.23 -5.45 -9.30
C HIS A 125 -10.35 -5.63 -10.32
N ALA A 126 -11.58 -5.34 -9.90
CA ALA A 126 -12.72 -5.29 -10.80
C ALA A 126 -12.46 -4.28 -11.93
N ALA A 127 -12.90 -4.61 -13.14
CA ALA A 127 -12.68 -3.75 -14.29
C ALA A 127 -13.43 -2.41 -14.14
N LEU A 128 -12.76 -1.30 -14.49
CA LEU A 128 -13.36 0.03 -14.58
C LEU A 128 -13.50 0.38 -16.06
N ASP A 129 -14.72 0.54 -16.56
CA ASP A 129 -15.01 0.75 -17.98
C ASP A 129 -14.31 -0.25 -18.91
N GLY A 130 -14.27 -1.52 -18.49
CA GLY A 130 -13.61 -2.61 -19.22
C GLY A 130 -12.08 -2.64 -19.09
N VAL A 131 -11.46 -1.73 -18.33
CA VAL A 131 -10.03 -1.80 -18.00
C VAL A 131 -9.85 -2.59 -16.71
N ARG A 132 -9.28 -3.79 -16.79
CA ARG A 132 -8.89 -4.59 -15.63
C ARG A 132 -7.46 -4.24 -15.21
N ALA A 133 -7.26 -4.04 -13.91
CA ALA A 133 -5.94 -3.81 -13.33
C ALA A 133 -5.52 -4.98 -12.43
N GLU A 134 -4.30 -5.45 -12.64
CA GLU A 134 -3.65 -6.48 -11.83
C GLU A 134 -2.31 -5.96 -11.34
N CYS A 135 -2.03 -6.16 -10.05
CA CYS A 135 -0.79 -5.75 -9.40
C CYS A 135 -0.04 -6.98 -8.89
N LEU A 136 1.25 -7.07 -9.23
CA LEU A 136 2.22 -7.90 -8.54
C LEU A 136 3.07 -6.98 -7.66
N SER A 137 2.95 -7.11 -6.34
CA SER A 137 3.79 -6.41 -5.37
C SER A 137 4.81 -7.34 -4.73
N PHE A 138 6.04 -6.86 -4.52
CA PHE A 138 7.11 -7.67 -3.91
C PHE A 138 8.26 -6.87 -3.30
N SER A 139 8.94 -7.52 -2.35
CA SER A 139 10.22 -7.07 -1.76
C SER A 139 11.42 -7.72 -2.47
N THR A 140 12.60 -7.13 -2.31
CA THR A 140 13.87 -7.60 -2.87
C THR A 140 14.50 -8.77 -2.11
N MET A 141 13.73 -9.76 -1.67
CA MET A 141 14.23 -10.88 -0.86
C MET A 141 14.89 -11.96 -1.73
N ILE A 142 16.22 -11.96 -1.79
CA ILE A 142 17.03 -12.85 -2.63
C ILE A 142 17.98 -13.68 -1.74
N PRO A 143 17.80 -15.01 -1.65
CA PRO A 143 18.70 -15.88 -0.89
C PRO A 143 20.15 -15.72 -1.34
N GLY A 144 21.07 -15.54 -0.39
CA GLY A 144 22.50 -15.36 -0.66
C GLY A 144 22.92 -13.95 -1.08
N ASP A 145 21.97 -13.03 -1.29
CA ASP A 145 22.26 -11.62 -1.63
C ASP A 145 21.67 -10.67 -0.57
N LEU A 146 22.44 -10.45 0.50
CA LEU A 146 22.06 -9.56 1.59
C LEU A 146 22.01 -8.09 1.16
N ALA A 147 22.85 -7.68 0.19
CA ALA A 147 22.90 -6.29 -0.26
C ALA A 147 21.58 -5.90 -0.92
N THR A 148 21.10 -6.71 -1.86
CA THR A 148 19.79 -6.51 -2.49
C THR A 148 18.65 -6.74 -1.52
N SER A 149 18.77 -7.74 -0.63
CA SER A 149 17.74 -8.03 0.38
C SER A 149 17.60 -6.97 1.46
N SER A 150 18.56 -6.06 1.62
CA SER A 150 18.52 -4.96 2.59
C SER A 150 18.11 -3.61 1.98
N LEU A 151 17.59 -3.59 0.75
CA LEU A 151 17.12 -2.35 0.13
C LEU A 151 15.76 -1.90 0.71
N PRO A 152 15.59 -0.61 1.05
CA PRO A 152 14.33 -0.06 1.56
C PRO A 152 13.34 0.20 0.43
N VAL A 153 13.07 -0.81 -0.40
CA VAL A 153 12.29 -0.67 -1.64
C VAL A 153 11.16 -1.69 -1.68
N ALA A 154 10.00 -1.24 -2.16
CA ALA A 154 8.88 -2.08 -2.57
C ALA A 154 8.65 -1.90 -4.07
N LEU A 155 8.41 -3.00 -4.78
CA LEU A 155 8.13 -2.97 -6.21
C LEU A 155 6.66 -3.28 -6.47
N PHE A 156 6.06 -2.54 -7.40
CA PHE A 156 4.68 -2.75 -7.87
C PHE A 156 4.70 -2.83 -9.38
N ARG A 157 4.45 -4.03 -9.91
CA ARG A 157 4.34 -4.26 -11.35
C ARG A 157 2.87 -4.36 -11.71
N TRP A 158 2.44 -3.52 -12.65
CA TRP A 158 1.04 -3.44 -13.07
C TRP A 158 0.82 -4.02 -14.47
N ARG A 159 -0.31 -4.69 -14.64
CA ARG A 159 -0.87 -5.05 -15.94
C ARG A 159 -2.26 -4.42 -16.05
N LEU A 160 -2.43 -3.60 -17.07
CA LEU A 160 -3.73 -3.05 -17.46
C LEU A 160 -4.18 -3.78 -18.71
N THR A 161 -5.37 -4.37 -18.67
CA THR A 161 -5.96 -5.11 -19.78
C THR A 161 -7.25 -4.41 -20.20
N ASN A 162 -7.34 -3.97 -21.45
CA ASN A 162 -8.60 -3.52 -22.04
C ASN A 162 -9.40 -4.75 -22.50
N GLU A 163 -10.52 -5.01 -21.85
CA GLU A 163 -11.42 -6.13 -22.09
C GLU A 163 -12.62 -5.73 -22.96
N GLY A 164 -12.70 -4.45 -23.33
CA GLY A 164 -13.68 -3.94 -24.26
C GLY A 164 -13.25 -4.13 -25.73
N ASP A 165 -14.19 -3.79 -26.61
CA ASP A 165 -14.06 -3.82 -28.06
C ASP A 165 -13.52 -2.50 -28.65
N THR A 166 -13.53 -1.42 -27.87
CA THR A 166 -13.11 -0.08 -28.27
C THR A 166 -11.82 0.34 -27.56
N ALA A 167 -11.11 1.32 -28.14
CA ALA A 167 -9.96 1.93 -27.50
C ALA A 167 -10.36 2.65 -26.19
N VAL A 168 -9.41 2.73 -25.25
CA VAL A 168 -9.60 3.38 -23.95
C VAL A 168 -8.31 4.09 -23.55
N ASP A 169 -8.44 5.32 -23.08
CA ASP A 169 -7.36 6.05 -22.42
C ASP A 169 -7.37 5.67 -20.94
N ALA A 170 -6.34 4.94 -20.51
CA ALA A 170 -6.19 4.44 -19.16
C ALA A 170 -4.95 5.03 -18.49
N ALA A 171 -5.11 5.46 -17.24
CA ALA A 171 -4.00 5.95 -16.41
C ALA A 171 -4.02 5.27 -15.05
N LEU A 172 -2.82 4.99 -14.54
CA LEU A 172 -2.61 4.55 -13.17
C LEU A 172 -1.84 5.65 -12.45
N ALA A 173 -2.34 6.10 -11.30
CA ALA A 173 -1.63 7.00 -10.41
C ALA A 173 -1.28 6.28 -9.10
N PHE A 174 -0.11 6.58 -8.56
CA PHE A 174 0.28 6.18 -7.21
C PHE A 174 0.35 7.43 -6.33
N THR A 175 -0.42 7.44 -5.25
CA THR A 175 -0.43 8.53 -4.28
C THR A 175 0.12 8.03 -2.96
N PHE A 176 0.93 8.86 -2.30
CA PHE A 176 1.46 8.54 -0.99
C PHE A 176 1.60 9.82 -0.15
N PRO A 177 1.09 9.83 1.09
CA PRO A 177 1.19 10.99 1.96
C PRO A 177 2.63 11.17 2.45
N ASN A 178 3.00 12.40 2.77
CA ASN A 178 4.24 12.66 3.49
C ASN A 178 4.10 12.18 4.95
N LEU A 179 4.82 11.12 5.27
CA LEU A 179 4.80 10.47 6.59
C LEU A 179 5.94 10.92 7.53
N ASN A 180 6.67 11.97 7.19
CA ASN A 180 7.74 12.48 8.04
C ASN A 180 7.19 12.89 9.42
N GLY A 181 7.81 12.35 10.47
CA GLY A 181 7.41 12.61 11.86
C GLY A 181 6.28 11.73 12.41
N TRP A 182 5.77 10.75 11.63
CA TRP A 182 4.68 9.86 12.07
C TRP A 182 5.16 8.70 12.93
N PHE A 183 6.39 8.22 12.74
CA PHE A 183 6.92 7.02 13.41
C PHE A 183 7.83 7.33 14.60
N ARG A 184 7.35 8.17 15.53
CA ARG A 184 8.14 8.63 16.69
C ARG A 184 7.98 7.78 17.96
N SER A 185 6.85 7.10 18.12
CA SER A 185 6.51 6.26 19.28
C SER A 185 6.35 4.79 18.89
N PHE A 186 6.26 3.92 19.91
CA PHE A 186 6.06 2.48 19.75
C PHE A 186 4.58 2.04 19.92
N GLY A 187 3.64 2.98 20.10
CA GLY A 187 2.21 2.66 20.15
C GLY A 187 1.69 2.15 18.80
N GLU A 188 0.63 1.33 18.81
CA GLU A 188 0.08 0.71 17.59
C GLU A 188 -0.92 1.60 16.83
N ASP A 189 -1.35 2.69 17.45
CA ASP A 189 -2.34 3.65 16.96
C ASP A 189 -1.86 4.48 15.77
N GLN A 190 -2.83 5.01 15.02
CA GLN A 190 -2.57 6.00 13.97
C GLN A 190 -1.87 7.22 14.58
N PRO A 191 -0.66 7.58 14.12
CA PRO A 191 0.04 8.75 14.63
C PRO A 191 -0.74 10.02 14.38
N ARG A 192 -0.69 10.96 15.34
CA ARG A 192 -1.13 12.32 15.06
C ARG A 192 -0.21 12.94 14.01
N ARG A 193 -0.80 13.58 13.00
CA ARG A 193 -0.06 14.38 12.03
C ARG A 193 0.74 15.44 12.78
N THR A 194 2.05 15.42 12.60
CA THR A 194 2.94 16.41 13.19
C THR A 194 3.24 17.49 12.15
N ALA A 195 3.37 18.74 12.59
CA ALA A 195 3.71 19.87 11.72
C ALA A 195 5.11 19.73 11.07
N THR A 196 5.90 18.73 11.48
CA THR A 196 7.27 18.49 11.02
C THR A 196 7.39 17.95 9.59
N GLY A 197 6.29 17.58 8.93
CA GLY A 197 6.31 17.11 7.54
C GLY A 197 5.93 18.18 6.49
N GLY A 198 5.51 19.37 6.90
CA GLY A 198 4.86 20.35 6.00
C GLY A 198 5.65 21.63 5.70
N TYR A 199 6.79 21.85 6.36
CA TYR A 199 7.60 23.05 6.14
C TYR A 199 9.00 22.63 5.71
N ASN A 200 9.24 22.55 4.40
CA ASN A 200 10.58 22.77 3.88
C ASN A 200 10.91 24.26 4.07
N ALA A 201 11.13 24.69 5.32
CA ALA A 201 11.85 25.93 5.55
C ALA A 201 13.33 25.61 5.35
N GLY A 202 14.01 26.35 4.48
CA GLY A 202 15.47 26.28 4.38
C GLY A 202 16.09 26.42 5.78
N PHE A 203 17.23 25.78 5.99
CA PHE A 203 17.94 25.81 7.27
C PHE A 203 18.40 27.25 7.57
N GLU A 204 17.52 28.09 8.08
CA GLU A 204 17.88 29.44 8.51
C GLU A 204 18.64 29.30 9.83
N ASN A 205 19.93 29.57 9.77
CA ASN A 205 20.79 29.78 10.92
C ASN A 205 20.19 30.88 11.79
N ARG A 206 19.31 30.52 12.73
CA ARG A 206 18.91 31.41 13.82
C ARG A 206 20.13 31.61 14.71
N ARG A 207 20.94 32.62 14.38
CA ARG A 207 21.90 33.21 15.31
C ARG A 207 21.11 33.53 16.57
N ARG A 208 21.36 32.79 17.65
CA ARG A 208 20.97 33.20 19.00
C ARG A 208 21.62 34.56 19.23
N VAL A 209 20.85 35.63 19.14
CA VAL A 209 21.23 36.90 19.72
C VAL A 209 21.26 36.67 21.23
N ARG A 210 22.47 36.49 21.77
CA ARG A 210 22.70 36.67 23.21
C ARG A 210 22.26 38.10 23.53
N ARG A 211 21.15 38.28 24.22
CA ARG A 211 20.89 39.53 24.95
C ARG A 211 21.88 39.54 26.11
N GLY A 212 22.92 40.35 25.96
CA GLY A 212 23.74 40.83 27.06
C GLY A 212 23.24 42.21 27.51
N ALA A 213 23.60 42.53 28.75
CA ALA A 213 23.16 43.63 29.62
C ALA A 213 21.79 43.40 30.27
#